data_AF-A0A258EXG9-F1
#
_entry.id   AF-A0A258EXG9-F1
#
_cell.length_a   1.000
_cell.length_b   1.000
_cell.length_c   1.000
_cell.angle_alpha   90.00
_cell.angle_beta   90.00
_cell.angle_gamma   90.00
#
_symmetry.space_group_name_H-M   'P 1'
#
loop_
_entity.id
_entity.type
_entity.pdbx_description
1 polymer ?
#
loop_
_entity_poly.entity_id
_entity_poly.type
_entity_poly.pdbx_seq_one_letter_code
_entity_poly.pdbx_strand_id
1 'polypeptide(L)'
;MPVEDRSSDRLVGLIRDRLPLGETIGVALSGGGDSTALLHLALAAGFRVEAVTVDHRLRPESADEAARVAGVCAKLGVRHAVRVWQHGAVPGNLMDAARRARMRLIEAWATERGIGHVALGHTRDDQAETLLMGVARSAGIAGLSGMRPRWGEGVIFHRPLLDAGRDELRGWLQAAGIGWVDDPSND
;
A
#
# COMPACT_ATOMS: atom_id res chain seq x y z
N MET A 1 7.67 21.01 -26.12
CA MET A 1 7.73 21.23 -24.66
C MET A 1 7.26 19.95 -24.01
N PRO A 2 8.09 19.21 -23.24
CA PRO A 2 7.64 17.95 -22.70
C PRO A 2 6.62 18.23 -21.59
N VAL A 3 5.45 17.61 -21.70
CA VAL A 3 4.35 17.66 -20.73
C VAL A 3 4.60 16.67 -19.58
N GLU A 4 5.77 16.03 -19.55
CA GLU A 4 6.06 14.80 -18.79
C GLU A 4 6.44 15.01 -17.31
N ASP A 5 6.60 16.25 -16.82
CA ASP A 5 7.18 16.47 -15.48
C ASP A 5 6.18 16.82 -14.36
N ARG A 6 5.04 17.45 -14.69
CA ARG A 6 4.13 18.01 -13.66
C ARG A 6 3.35 16.97 -12.85
N SER A 7 3.01 15.84 -13.45
CA SER A 7 2.29 14.76 -12.75
C SER A 7 3.22 14.00 -11.81
N SER A 8 4.47 13.77 -12.23
CA SER A 8 5.49 13.16 -11.38
C SER A 8 5.79 14.05 -10.16
N ASP A 9 6.00 15.35 -10.39
CA ASP A 9 6.21 16.33 -9.32
C ASP A 9 5.06 16.37 -8.32
N ARG A 10 3.81 16.31 -8.82
CA ARG A 10 2.62 16.27 -7.95
C ARG A 10 2.61 15.03 -7.08
N LEU A 11 2.76 13.84 -7.66
CA LEU A 11 2.67 12.57 -6.91
C LEU A 11 3.79 12.45 -5.88
N VAL A 12 5.01 12.85 -6.24
CA VAL A 12 6.14 12.94 -5.30
C VAL A 12 5.85 13.95 -4.19
N GLY A 13 5.25 15.11 -4.53
CA GLY A 13 4.80 16.11 -3.57
C GLY A 13 3.79 15.55 -2.55
N LEU A 14 2.79 14.77 -3.01
CA LEU A 14 1.82 14.13 -2.11
C LEU A 14 2.50 13.22 -1.08
N ILE A 15 3.55 12.50 -1.48
CA ILE A 15 4.29 11.65 -0.55
C ILE A 15 5.07 12.49 0.47
N ARG A 16 5.78 13.54 0.02
CA ARG A 16 6.53 14.43 0.92
C ARG A 16 5.66 15.13 1.95
N ASP A 17 4.46 15.56 1.56
CA ASP A 17 3.54 16.29 2.44
C ASP A 17 2.87 15.40 3.48
N ARG A 18 2.78 14.08 3.22
CA ARG A 18 1.97 13.14 4.01
C ARG A 18 2.77 12.15 4.82
N LEU A 19 4.07 12.06 4.59
CA LEU A 19 4.97 11.20 5.34
C LEU A 19 6.00 12.04 6.13
N PRO A 20 6.40 11.59 7.33
CA PRO A 20 7.33 12.34 8.16
C PRO A 20 8.76 12.26 7.62
N LEU A 21 9.34 13.43 7.32
CA LEU A 21 10.71 13.56 6.83
C LEU A 21 11.73 13.05 7.87
N GLY A 22 12.84 12.50 7.38
CA GLY A 22 13.93 12.00 8.24
C GLY A 22 13.69 10.60 8.82
N GLU A 23 12.47 10.08 8.76
CA GLU A 23 12.11 8.75 9.26
C GLU A 23 12.35 7.63 8.24
N THR A 24 12.37 6.39 8.73
CA THR A 24 12.24 5.21 7.86
C THR A 24 10.76 4.88 7.71
N ILE A 25 10.29 4.79 6.46
CA ILE A 25 8.91 4.49 6.14
C ILE A 25 8.77 3.00 5.83
N GLY A 26 7.92 2.31 6.58
CA GLY A 26 7.45 0.99 6.21
C GLY A 26 6.41 1.08 5.10
N VAL A 27 6.50 0.28 4.05
CA VAL A 27 5.52 0.23 2.97
C VAL A 27 4.86 -1.13 2.94
N ALA A 28 3.52 -1.16 3.06
CA ALA A 28 2.77 -2.39 2.88
C ALA A 28 2.61 -2.70 1.38
N LEU A 29 3.45 -3.60 0.88
CA LEU A 29 3.61 -3.90 -0.53
C LEU A 29 2.89 -5.21 -0.88
N SER A 30 1.77 -5.14 -1.61
CA SER A 30 1.05 -6.35 -2.07
C SER A 30 1.50 -6.83 -3.44
N GLY A 31 2.26 -6.03 -4.19
CA GLY A 31 2.66 -6.32 -5.58
C GLY A 31 1.71 -5.75 -6.63
N GLY A 32 0.52 -5.28 -6.23
CA GLY A 32 -0.39 -4.55 -7.12
C GLY A 32 0.11 -3.13 -7.43
N GLY A 33 -0.45 -2.52 -8.48
CA GLY A 33 -0.03 -1.21 -9.00
C GLY A 33 0.01 -0.11 -7.94
N ASP A 34 -1.04 0.05 -7.12
CA ASP A 34 -1.10 1.15 -6.14
C ASP A 34 0.00 1.05 -5.06
N SER A 35 0.27 -0.17 -4.58
CA SER A 35 1.34 -0.41 -3.60
C SER A 35 2.74 -0.30 -4.20
N THR A 36 2.89 -0.65 -5.47
CA THR A 36 4.15 -0.52 -6.21
C THR A 36 4.45 0.95 -6.49
N ALA A 37 3.45 1.72 -6.96
CA ALA A 37 3.57 3.16 -7.12
C ALA A 37 3.95 3.84 -5.79
N LEU A 38 3.30 3.47 -4.69
CA LEU A 38 3.64 4.00 -3.36
C LEU A 38 5.12 3.79 -3.00
N LEU A 39 5.64 2.56 -3.18
CA LEU A 39 7.04 2.25 -2.91
C LEU A 39 7.97 3.16 -3.73
N HIS A 40 7.75 3.23 -5.04
CA HIS A 40 8.61 3.98 -5.94
C HIS A 40 8.51 5.49 -5.73
N LEU A 41 7.31 6.03 -5.48
CA LEU A 41 7.12 7.45 -5.16
C LEU A 41 7.78 7.82 -3.83
N ALA A 42 7.77 6.94 -2.83
CA ALA A 42 8.49 7.17 -1.56
C ALA A 42 10.00 7.21 -1.75
N LEU A 43 10.56 6.34 -2.60
CA LEU A 43 11.97 6.38 -2.97
C LEU A 43 12.31 7.67 -3.74
N ALA A 44 11.50 8.04 -4.73
CA ALA A 44 11.68 9.28 -5.51
C ALA A 44 11.54 10.55 -4.66
N ALA A 45 10.70 10.51 -3.63
CA ALA A 45 10.56 11.59 -2.66
C ALA A 45 11.76 11.73 -1.70
N GLY A 46 12.66 10.74 -1.67
CA GLY A 46 13.89 10.74 -0.87
C GLY A 46 13.77 10.06 0.50
N PHE A 47 12.72 9.27 0.74
CA PHE A 47 12.56 8.56 2.00
C PHE A 47 13.42 7.30 2.07
N ARG A 48 13.85 6.96 3.28
CA ARG A 48 14.37 5.61 3.57
C ARG A 48 13.17 4.67 3.68
N VAL A 49 13.17 3.60 2.91
CA VAL A 49 12.02 2.68 2.84
C VAL A 49 12.41 1.27 3.22
N GLU A 50 11.53 0.62 3.97
CA GLU A 50 11.48 -0.84 4.09
C GLU A 50 10.09 -1.32 3.69
N ALA A 51 10.00 -2.51 3.11
CA ALA A 51 8.73 -3.05 2.62
C ALA A 51 8.34 -4.33 3.34
N VAL A 52 7.03 -4.54 3.47
CA VAL A 52 6.46 -5.79 3.98
C VAL A 52 5.35 -6.28 3.07
N THR A 53 5.38 -7.56 2.75
CA THR A 53 4.30 -8.27 2.06
C THR A 53 3.65 -9.24 3.03
N VAL A 54 2.31 -9.24 3.08
CA VAL A 54 1.57 -10.23 3.86
C VAL A 54 1.10 -11.33 2.91
N ASP A 55 1.62 -12.54 3.11
CA ASP A 55 1.12 -13.75 2.46
C ASP A 55 -0.07 -14.28 3.27
N HIS A 56 -1.26 -14.23 2.68
CA HIS A 56 -2.48 -14.69 3.32
C HIS A 56 -2.73 -16.19 3.19
N ARG A 57 -1.99 -16.92 2.35
CA ARG A 57 -2.18 -18.35 2.06
C ARG A 57 -3.60 -18.77 1.68
N LEU A 58 -4.37 -17.84 1.09
CA LEU A 58 -5.72 -18.13 0.60
C LEU A 58 -5.71 -18.87 -0.74
N ARG A 59 -4.61 -18.76 -1.48
CA ARG A 59 -4.40 -19.44 -2.77
C ARG A 59 -2.98 -20.02 -2.85
N PRO A 60 -2.75 -21.14 -3.55
CA PRO A 60 -1.42 -21.74 -3.69
C PRO A 60 -0.35 -20.78 -4.22
N GLU A 61 -0.73 -19.87 -5.11
CA GLU A 61 0.17 -18.96 -5.83
C GLU A 61 0.66 -17.78 -4.96
N SER A 62 0.06 -17.58 -3.79
CA SER A 62 0.33 -16.42 -2.92
C SER A 62 1.78 -16.37 -2.42
N ALA A 63 2.40 -17.54 -2.20
CA ALA A 63 3.81 -17.62 -1.80
C ALA A 63 4.75 -17.17 -2.92
N ASP A 64 4.48 -17.60 -4.16
CA ASP A 64 5.30 -17.25 -5.32
C ASP A 64 5.15 -15.77 -5.70
N GLU A 65 3.94 -15.21 -5.58
CA GLU A 65 3.73 -13.76 -5.69
C GLU A 65 4.52 -12.98 -4.66
N ALA A 66 4.50 -13.38 -3.39
CA ALA A 66 5.28 -12.73 -2.34
C ALA A 66 6.79 -12.82 -2.60
N ALA A 67 7.27 -13.94 -3.16
CA ALA A 67 8.65 -14.11 -3.57
C ALA A 67 9.04 -13.21 -4.75
N ARG A 68 8.16 -13.06 -5.76
CA ARG A 68 8.37 -12.11 -6.88
C ARG A 68 8.50 -10.68 -6.38
N VAL A 69 7.62 -10.27 -5.45
CA VAL A 69 7.68 -8.95 -4.82
C VAL A 69 8.99 -8.74 -4.04
N ALA A 70 9.43 -9.75 -3.29
CA ALA A 70 10.73 -9.70 -2.60
C ALA A 70 11.89 -9.49 -3.60
N GLY A 71 11.85 -10.15 -4.75
CA GLY A 71 12.82 -9.97 -5.83
C GLY A 71 12.84 -8.55 -6.40
N VAL A 72 11.67 -7.90 -6.53
CA VAL A 72 11.58 -6.49 -6.94
C VAL A 72 12.24 -5.58 -5.90
N CYS A 73 11.94 -5.76 -4.61
CA CYS A 73 12.56 -4.96 -3.55
C CYS A 73 14.09 -5.13 -3.52
N ALA A 74 14.59 -6.35 -3.72
CA ALA A 74 16.03 -6.62 -3.77
C ALA A 74 16.72 -5.85 -4.90
N LYS A 75 16.12 -5.78 -6.09
CA LYS A 75 16.64 -4.98 -7.22
C LYS A 75 16.69 -3.48 -6.93
N LEU A 76 15.80 -3.00 -6.06
CA LEU A 76 15.72 -1.60 -5.64
C LEU A 76 16.61 -1.29 -4.42
N GLY A 77 17.30 -2.29 -3.84
CA GLY A 77 18.06 -2.12 -2.60
C GLY A 77 17.18 -1.89 -1.36
N VAL A 78 15.88 -2.22 -1.44
CA VAL A 78 14.91 -2.04 -0.36
C VAL A 78 14.88 -3.28 0.51
N ARG A 79 15.09 -3.12 1.82
CA ARG A 79 14.91 -4.21 2.79
C ARG A 79 13.44 -4.64 2.77
N HIS A 80 13.20 -5.93 2.60
CA HIS A 80 11.86 -6.49 2.48
C HIS A 80 11.68 -7.67 3.43
N ALA A 81 10.45 -7.82 3.94
CA ALA A 81 10.04 -8.97 4.71
C ALA A 81 8.72 -9.54 4.19
N VAL A 82 8.61 -10.87 4.20
CA VAL A 82 7.32 -11.56 4.06
C VAL A 82 6.80 -11.90 5.45
N ARG A 83 5.52 -11.62 5.71
CA ARG A 83 4.80 -12.04 6.91
C ARG A 83 3.67 -12.97 6.50
N VAL A 84 3.70 -14.19 7.01
CA VAL A 84 2.72 -15.21 6.65
C VAL A 84 1.59 -15.20 7.66
N TRP A 85 0.35 -15.13 7.19
CA TRP A 85 -0.80 -15.37 8.03
C TRP A 85 -1.01 -16.88 8.22
N GLN A 86 -0.67 -17.37 9.40
CA GLN A 86 -1.00 -18.72 9.80
C GLN A 86 -2.45 -18.74 10.29
N HIS A 87 -3.33 -19.39 9.53
CA HIS A 87 -4.73 -19.56 9.91
C HIS A 87 -5.15 -21.03 9.77
N GLY A 88 -5.96 -21.49 10.72
CA GLY A 88 -6.72 -22.73 10.57
C GLY A 88 -8.04 -22.47 9.85
N ALA A 89 -9.09 -23.20 10.25
CA ALA A 89 -10.45 -22.83 9.89
C ALA A 89 -10.79 -21.44 10.45
N VAL A 90 -11.24 -20.53 9.57
CA VAL A 90 -11.63 -19.18 9.95
C VAL A 90 -13.15 -19.12 10.07
N PRO A 91 -13.70 -18.94 11.28
CA PRO A 91 -15.15 -18.77 11.45
C PRO A 91 -15.59 -17.40 10.92
N GLY A 92 -16.75 -17.34 10.27
CA GLY A 92 -17.37 -16.10 9.80
C GLY A 92 -16.76 -15.57 8.51
N ASN A 93 -16.61 -14.24 8.41
CA ASN A 93 -16.16 -13.58 7.18
C ASN A 93 -14.64 -13.67 7.01
N LEU A 94 -14.20 -14.58 6.15
CA LEU A 94 -12.79 -14.81 5.82
C LEU A 94 -12.05 -13.54 5.36
N MET A 95 -12.68 -12.71 4.52
CA MET A 95 -12.05 -11.50 3.98
C MET A 95 -11.80 -10.44 5.06
N ASP A 96 -12.75 -10.28 5.96
CA ASP A 96 -12.64 -9.38 7.10
C ASP A 96 -11.58 -9.87 8.11
N ALA A 97 -11.51 -11.20 8.34
CA ALA A 97 -10.46 -11.81 9.13
C ALA A 97 -9.06 -11.61 8.50
N ALA A 98 -8.93 -11.80 7.18
CA ALA A 98 -7.69 -11.56 6.44
C ALA A 98 -7.26 -10.10 6.52
N ARG A 99 -8.20 -9.15 6.37
CA ARG A 99 -7.94 -7.71 6.51
C ARG A 99 -7.41 -7.36 7.90
N ARG A 100 -8.01 -7.90 8.96
CA ARG A 100 -7.50 -7.70 10.34
C ARG A 100 -6.13 -8.34 10.55
N ALA A 101 -5.92 -9.55 10.03
CA ALA A 101 -4.64 -10.25 10.13
C ALA A 101 -3.53 -9.47 9.42
N ARG A 102 -3.82 -8.92 8.23
CA ARG A 102 -2.91 -8.05 7.48
C ARG A 102 -2.41 -6.91 8.35
N MET A 103 -3.33 -6.15 8.95
CA MET A 103 -2.96 -4.99 9.76
C MET A 103 -2.10 -5.38 10.97
N ARG A 104 -2.48 -6.44 11.69
CA ARG A 104 -1.69 -6.93 12.85
C ARG A 104 -0.28 -7.38 12.47
N LEU A 105 -0.14 -8.11 11.36
CA LEU A 105 1.15 -8.61 10.90
C LEU A 105 2.08 -7.47 10.44
N ILE A 106 1.52 -6.45 9.81
CA ILE A 106 2.26 -5.25 9.41
C ILE A 106 2.68 -4.46 10.66
N GLU A 107 1.78 -4.27 11.62
CA GLU A 107 2.09 -3.58 12.87
C GLU A 107 3.19 -4.29 13.65
N ALA A 108 3.08 -5.60 13.84
CA ALA A 108 4.09 -6.41 14.52
C ALA A 108 5.45 -6.32 13.82
N TRP A 109 5.48 -6.45 12.48
CA TRP A 109 6.71 -6.26 11.71
C TRP A 109 7.32 -4.88 11.91
N ALA A 110 6.51 -3.82 11.84
CA ALA A 110 7.00 -2.45 12.01
C ALA A 110 7.59 -2.25 13.41
N THR A 111 6.92 -2.75 14.45
CA THR A 111 7.42 -2.72 15.83
C THR A 111 8.75 -3.48 15.98
N GLU A 112 8.87 -4.70 15.45
CA GLU A 112 10.10 -5.50 15.47
C GLU A 112 11.28 -4.79 14.79
N ARG A 113 11.00 -3.98 13.78
CA ARG A 113 12.00 -3.24 12.99
C ARG A 113 12.30 -1.85 13.56
N GLY A 114 11.57 -1.40 14.58
CA GLY A 114 11.66 -0.03 15.09
C GLY A 114 11.13 1.03 14.12
N ILE A 115 10.21 0.66 13.22
CA ILE A 115 9.58 1.55 12.24
C ILE A 115 8.31 2.15 12.85
N GLY A 116 8.32 3.47 13.09
CA GLY A 116 7.16 4.19 13.66
C GLY A 116 6.08 4.54 12.64
N HIS A 117 6.37 4.48 11.34
CA HIS A 117 5.48 4.96 10.28
C HIS A 117 5.32 3.96 9.15
N VAL A 118 4.08 3.60 8.84
CA VAL A 118 3.75 2.66 7.76
C VAL A 118 2.79 3.30 6.75
N ALA A 119 3.15 3.29 5.47
CA ALA A 119 2.31 3.75 4.39
C ALA A 119 1.57 2.59 3.70
N LEU A 120 0.30 2.81 3.37
CA LEU A 120 -0.57 1.90 2.64
C LEU A 120 -1.01 2.52 1.31
N GLY A 121 -1.02 1.73 0.24
CA GLY A 121 -1.39 2.18 -1.11
C GLY A 121 -2.90 2.32 -1.33
N HIS A 122 -3.63 2.94 -0.40
CA HIS A 122 -5.04 3.25 -0.62
C HIS A 122 -5.18 4.55 -1.42
N THR A 123 -6.04 4.53 -2.43
CA THR A 123 -6.21 5.61 -3.42
C THR A 123 -7.53 6.36 -3.24
N ARG A 124 -7.75 7.38 -4.08
CA ARG A 124 -9.03 8.09 -4.18
C ARG A 124 -10.17 7.15 -4.55
N ASP A 125 -9.91 6.16 -5.40
CA ASP A 125 -10.88 5.17 -5.85
C ASP A 125 -11.36 4.29 -4.70
N ASP A 126 -10.43 3.78 -3.87
CA ASP A 126 -10.79 3.04 -2.64
C ASP A 126 -11.63 3.90 -1.70
N GLN A 127 -11.37 5.21 -1.69
CA GLN A 127 -12.11 6.14 -0.87
C GLN A 127 -13.56 6.27 -1.36
N ALA A 128 -13.75 6.42 -2.67
CA ALA A 128 -15.07 6.47 -3.29
C ALA A 128 -15.85 5.17 -3.04
N GLU A 129 -15.22 4.01 -3.21
CA GLU A 129 -15.83 2.71 -2.90
C GLU A 129 -16.29 2.63 -1.45
N THR A 130 -15.44 3.06 -0.50
CA THR A 130 -15.77 3.06 0.93
C THR A 130 -16.99 3.93 1.24
N LEU A 131 -17.07 5.12 0.64
CA LEU A 131 -18.21 6.02 0.81
C LEU A 131 -19.49 5.43 0.21
N LEU A 132 -19.42 4.88 -1.00
CA LEU A 132 -20.56 4.25 -1.67
C LEU A 132 -21.10 3.06 -0.87
N MET A 133 -20.22 2.22 -0.32
CA MET A 133 -20.59 1.13 0.58
C MET A 133 -21.19 1.64 1.90
N GLY A 134 -20.83 2.83 2.36
CA GLY A 134 -21.41 3.49 3.52
C GLY A 134 -22.85 3.95 3.27
N VAL A 135 -23.07 4.59 2.12
CA VAL A 135 -24.41 5.01 1.64
C VAL A 135 -25.34 3.80 1.50
N ALA A 136 -24.87 2.73 0.82
CA ALA A 136 -25.65 1.53 0.58
C ALA A 136 -26.09 0.81 1.86
N ARG A 137 -25.35 1.01 2.97
CA ARG A 137 -25.65 0.43 4.29
C ARG A 137 -26.47 1.35 5.20
N SER A 138 -27.00 2.46 4.68
CA SER A 138 -27.78 3.46 5.43
C SER A 138 -27.07 3.95 6.71
N ALA A 139 -25.74 3.99 6.71
CA ALA A 139 -24.92 4.19 7.91
C ALA A 139 -24.93 5.62 8.49
N GLY A 140 -25.92 6.46 8.11
CA GLY A 140 -26.02 7.86 8.51
C GLY A 140 -24.81 8.70 8.10
N ILE A 141 -24.69 9.91 8.65
CA ILE A 141 -23.59 10.85 8.36
C ILE A 141 -22.22 10.23 8.72
N ALA A 142 -22.17 9.35 9.72
CA ALA A 142 -20.94 8.63 10.10
C ALA A 142 -20.42 7.71 8.97
N GLY A 143 -21.33 7.11 8.20
CA GLY A 143 -21.01 6.30 7.02
C GLY A 143 -20.39 7.07 5.86
N LEU A 144 -20.44 8.41 5.88
CA LEU A 144 -19.86 9.31 4.88
C LEU A 144 -18.48 9.85 5.27
N SER A 145 -17.94 9.46 6.42
CA SER A 145 -16.66 9.97 6.92
C SER A 145 -15.43 9.43 6.17
N GLY A 146 -15.61 8.39 5.36
CA GLY A 146 -14.56 7.84 4.52
C GLY A 146 -13.36 7.27 5.29
N MET A 147 -12.29 7.04 4.57
CA MET A 147 -11.00 6.60 5.06
C MET A 147 -10.25 7.77 5.67
N ARG A 148 -9.83 7.61 6.93
CA ARG A 148 -8.90 8.54 7.56
C ARG A 148 -7.54 8.48 6.85
N PRO A 149 -6.88 9.64 6.61
CA PRO A 149 -5.57 9.70 5.97
C PRO A 149 -4.46 9.13 6.85
N ARG A 150 -4.63 9.16 8.18
CA ARG A 150 -3.70 8.58 9.15
C ARG A 150 -4.40 8.06 10.42
N TRP A 151 -3.84 7.06 11.07
CA TRP A 151 -4.29 6.53 12.37
C TRP A 151 -3.20 5.68 13.06
N GLY A 152 -3.37 5.38 14.34
CA GLY A 152 -2.45 4.57 15.15
C GLY A 152 -1.92 5.34 16.36
N GLU A 153 -1.47 4.60 17.38
CA GLU A 153 -0.89 5.18 18.61
C GLU A 153 0.58 4.78 18.82
N GLY A 154 0.96 3.55 18.44
CA GLY A 154 2.37 3.11 18.41
C GLY A 154 2.96 3.23 17.01
N VAL A 155 2.51 2.36 16.10
CA VAL A 155 2.81 2.48 14.67
C VAL A 155 1.74 3.36 14.02
N ILE A 156 2.17 4.45 13.39
CA ILE A 156 1.27 5.36 12.69
C ILE A 156 1.14 4.90 11.24
N PHE A 157 -0.08 4.53 10.85
CA PHE A 157 -0.44 4.19 9.49
C PHE A 157 -0.83 5.44 8.71
N HIS A 158 -0.36 5.51 7.47
CA HIS A 158 -0.59 6.60 6.52
C HIS A 158 -1.22 6.07 5.23
N ARG A 159 -2.10 6.86 4.62
CA ARG A 159 -2.64 6.65 3.27
C ARG A 159 -2.32 7.88 2.42
N PRO A 160 -1.07 8.02 1.96
CA PRO A 160 -0.64 9.24 1.30
C PRO A 160 -1.27 9.41 -0.09
N LEU A 161 -1.86 8.37 -0.66
CA LEU A 161 -2.41 8.35 -2.01
C LEU A 161 -3.93 8.60 -2.09
N LEU A 162 -4.61 8.99 -1.00
CA LEU A 162 -6.06 9.22 -1.02
C LEU A 162 -6.53 10.32 -2.00
N ASP A 163 -5.62 11.17 -2.49
CA ASP A 163 -5.92 12.20 -3.51
C ASP A 163 -5.35 11.87 -4.89
N ALA A 164 -4.79 10.68 -5.07
CA ALA A 164 -4.32 10.15 -6.34
C ALA A 164 -5.28 9.06 -6.83
N GLY A 165 -5.54 9.02 -8.14
CA GLY A 165 -6.37 7.98 -8.75
C GLY A 165 -5.54 6.75 -9.13
N ARG A 166 -6.16 5.57 -9.16
CA ARG A 166 -5.50 4.32 -9.60
C ARG A 166 -4.90 4.45 -11.00
N ASP A 167 -5.64 5.04 -11.94
CA ASP A 167 -5.16 5.25 -13.31
C ASP A 167 -3.99 6.24 -13.39
N GLU A 168 -3.99 7.26 -12.53
CA GLU A 168 -2.88 8.21 -12.42
C GLU A 168 -1.60 7.50 -11.96
N LEU A 169 -1.71 6.63 -10.95
CA LEU A 169 -0.59 5.85 -10.43
C LEU A 169 -0.06 4.85 -11.46
N ARG A 170 -0.95 4.17 -12.18
CA ARG A 170 -0.58 3.24 -13.25
C ARG A 170 0.09 3.96 -14.42
N GLY A 171 -0.43 5.10 -14.84
CA GLY A 171 0.20 5.92 -15.87
C GLY A 171 1.60 6.38 -15.46
N TRP A 172 1.79 6.74 -14.19
CA TRP A 172 3.11 7.07 -13.66
C TRP A 172 4.07 5.88 -13.68
N LEU A 173 3.61 4.69 -13.26
CA LEU A 173 4.41 3.46 -13.32
C LEU A 173 4.83 3.10 -14.76
N GLN A 174 3.89 3.19 -15.71
CA GLN A 174 4.15 2.93 -17.12
C GLN A 174 5.15 3.92 -17.72
N ALA A 175 4.99 5.22 -17.44
CA ALA A 175 5.93 6.24 -17.90
C ALA A 175 7.35 6.02 -17.33
N ALA A 176 7.45 5.46 -16.13
CA ALA A 176 8.72 5.09 -15.49
C ALA A 176 9.26 3.71 -15.91
N GLY A 177 8.54 2.96 -16.75
CA GLY A 177 8.91 1.60 -17.16
C GLY A 177 8.89 0.57 -16.02
N ILE A 178 8.03 0.78 -15.01
CA ILE A 178 7.93 -0.07 -13.83
C ILE A 178 6.70 -0.99 -13.96
N GLY A 179 6.94 -2.31 -14.03
CA GLY A 179 5.87 -3.31 -14.00
C GLY A 179 5.38 -3.63 -12.59
N TRP A 180 4.18 -4.21 -12.49
CA TRP A 180 3.59 -4.72 -11.24
C TRP A 180 2.93 -6.08 -11.48
N VAL A 181 2.56 -6.80 -10.41
CA VAL A 181 2.10 -8.20 -10.50
C VAL A 181 0.82 -8.33 -11.32
N ASP A 182 -0.18 -7.49 -11.05
CA ASP A 182 -1.50 -7.49 -11.71
C ASP A 182 -1.54 -6.63 -12.99
N ASP A 183 -0.41 -6.44 -13.68
CA ASP A 183 -0.38 -5.72 -14.94
C ASP A 183 -0.95 -6.62 -16.06
N PRO A 184 -1.98 -6.21 -16.82
CA PRO A 184 -2.52 -7.01 -17.92
C PRO A 184 -1.50 -7.39 -18.99
N SER A 185 -0.35 -6.73 -19.04
CA SER A 185 0.77 -7.07 -19.93
C SER A 185 1.72 -8.13 -19.39
N ASN A 186 1.49 -8.62 -18.17
CA ASN A 186 2.32 -9.59 -17.45
C ASN A 186 1.80 -11.04 -17.59
N ASP A 187 0.81 -11.26 -18.47
CA ASP A 187 0.25 -12.57 -18.88
C ASP A 187 0.60 -12.91 -20.34
#